data_AF-A0A961XQ97-F1
#
_entry.id   AF-A0A961XQ97-F1
#
_cell.length_a   1.000
_cell.length_b   1.000
_cell.length_c   1.000
_cell.angle_alpha   90.00
_cell.angle_beta   90.00
_cell.angle_gamma   90.00
#
_symmetry.space_group_name_H-M   'P 1'
#
loop_
_entity.id
_entity.type
_entity.pdbx_description
1 polymer ?
#
loop_
_entity_poly.entity_id
_entity_poly.type
_entity_poly.pdbx_seq_one_letter_code
_entity_poly.pdbx_strand_id
1 'polypeptide(L)'
;MTTAPWTNTKNTALLVLADGTVIEGKGAGATGVATAEVCFNTAITGYQEILTDPSYAGQIVAFTFPHVGNVGTNSEDLETLNTASASRVAGAVFKAEITNPSNYRSASHFNDWLKSRNIIAMTGIDTRALTALIREKGLANAVIAHDPEGNFDIAALKARAAQWAGLEGADLAIGVTSGQMSQWNETPWAWNEGYGERKDETFHIVALDYGIKRNILRLVAGLGGRLTVLPATATADEVLAHKPDGVFLSNGPGDPAATGSAYAIETIRGVLKSGVPVFGICLG
;
A
#
# COMPACT_ATOMS: atom_id res chain seq x y z
N MET A 1 -23.83 -16.20 35.59
CA MET A 1 -23.30 -16.15 34.21
C MET A 1 -22.82 -17.56 33.89
N THR A 2 -23.52 -18.25 33.01
CA THR A 2 -23.10 -19.57 32.52
C THR A 2 -21.86 -19.39 31.66
N THR A 3 -20.82 -20.19 31.93
CA THR A 3 -19.62 -20.28 31.10
C THR A 3 -20.05 -20.60 29.66
N ALA A 4 -19.55 -19.83 28.69
CA ALA A 4 -19.85 -20.10 27.29
C ALA A 4 -19.39 -21.54 26.95
N PRO A 5 -20.21 -22.35 26.26
CA PRO A 5 -19.80 -23.69 25.82
C PRO A 5 -18.57 -23.59 24.90
N TRP A 6 -17.80 -24.67 24.81
CA TRP A 6 -16.69 -24.78 23.87
C TRP A 6 -17.18 -24.48 22.45
N THR A 7 -16.80 -23.34 21.89
CA THR A 7 -17.18 -22.95 20.54
C THR A 7 -16.21 -23.59 19.55
N ASN A 8 -16.72 -24.51 18.73
CA ASN A 8 -15.99 -24.96 17.54
C ASN A 8 -15.94 -23.75 16.58
N THR A 9 -14.81 -23.06 16.55
CA THR A 9 -14.69 -21.82 15.78
C THR A 9 -14.39 -22.20 14.34
N LYS A 10 -15.35 -21.94 13.44
CA LYS A 10 -15.17 -22.18 12.00
C LYS A 10 -14.11 -21.23 11.45
N ASN A 11 -13.24 -21.73 10.58
CA ASN A 11 -12.30 -20.89 9.84
C ASN A 11 -13.07 -20.10 8.77
N THR A 12 -12.90 -18.79 8.78
CA THR A 12 -13.60 -17.84 7.90
C THR A 12 -12.65 -17.12 6.96
N ALA A 13 -11.37 -17.48 6.95
CA ALA A 13 -10.43 -17.05 5.93
C ALA A 13 -9.41 -18.12 5.59
N LEU A 14 -8.95 -18.07 4.33
CA LEU A 14 -7.89 -18.90 3.79
C LEU A 14 -6.81 -18.03 3.13
N LEU A 15 -5.55 -18.39 3.32
CA LEU A 15 -4.44 -17.98 2.47
C LEU A 15 -3.91 -19.22 1.74
N VAL A 16 -4.08 -19.25 0.43
CA VAL A 16 -3.68 -20.37 -0.43
C VAL A 16 -2.47 -19.97 -1.26
N LEU A 17 -1.34 -20.62 -1.05
CA LEU A 17 -0.09 -20.34 -1.76
C LEU A 17 -0.03 -21.11 -3.08
N ALA A 18 0.78 -20.64 -4.03
CA ALA A 18 0.95 -21.26 -5.33
C ALA A 18 1.52 -22.69 -5.27
N ASP A 19 2.23 -23.07 -4.21
CA ASP A 19 2.69 -24.45 -3.98
C ASP A 19 1.57 -25.38 -3.46
N GLY A 20 0.36 -24.87 -3.33
CA GLY A 20 -0.82 -25.60 -2.86
C GLY A 20 -0.97 -25.65 -1.34
N THR A 21 -0.08 -25.01 -0.58
CA THR A 21 -0.23 -24.83 0.87
C THR A 21 -1.50 -24.03 1.17
N VAL A 22 -2.30 -24.51 2.13
CA VAL A 22 -3.50 -23.82 2.62
C VAL A 22 -3.28 -23.47 4.08
N ILE A 23 -3.36 -22.18 4.38
CA ILE A 23 -3.27 -21.65 5.74
C ILE A 23 -4.67 -21.17 6.12
N GLU A 24 -5.21 -21.69 7.20
CA GLU A 24 -6.55 -21.39 7.67
C GLU A 24 -6.51 -20.43 8.85
N GLY A 25 -7.42 -19.46 8.85
CA GLY A 25 -7.51 -18.46 9.91
C GLY A 25 -8.91 -17.86 10.03
N LYS A 26 -8.98 -16.72 10.71
CA LYS A 26 -10.20 -15.96 10.90
C LYS A 26 -10.20 -14.72 10.01
N GLY A 27 -11.27 -14.55 9.25
CA GLY A 27 -11.45 -13.41 8.37
C GLY A 27 -11.71 -12.11 9.13
N ALA A 28 -11.15 -11.04 8.58
CA ALA A 28 -11.35 -9.66 9.00
C ALA A 28 -11.42 -8.77 7.74
N GLY A 29 -11.89 -7.54 7.90
CA GLY A 29 -12.07 -6.63 6.78
C GLY A 29 -13.19 -7.07 5.83
N ALA A 30 -13.00 -6.80 4.55
CA ALA A 30 -13.95 -7.11 3.49
C ALA A 30 -14.04 -8.61 3.21
N THR A 31 -15.21 -9.05 2.74
CA THR A 31 -15.43 -10.41 2.26
C THR A 31 -15.08 -10.51 0.78
N GLY A 32 -14.70 -11.71 0.32
CA GLY A 32 -14.36 -11.96 -1.08
C GLY A 32 -13.05 -12.71 -1.25
N VAL A 33 -12.48 -12.61 -2.46
CA VAL A 33 -11.27 -13.34 -2.87
C VAL A 33 -10.36 -12.41 -3.68
N ALA A 34 -9.10 -12.30 -3.28
CA ALA A 34 -8.07 -11.54 -4.00
C ALA A 34 -6.85 -12.42 -4.30
N THR A 35 -6.23 -12.19 -5.45
CA THR A 35 -4.99 -12.85 -5.86
C THR A 35 -3.89 -11.81 -5.90
N ALA A 36 -2.76 -12.13 -5.29
CA ALA A 36 -1.67 -11.20 -5.08
C ALA A 36 -0.40 -11.92 -4.65
N GLU A 37 0.70 -11.18 -4.66
CA GLU A 37 1.97 -11.64 -4.11
C GLU A 37 1.99 -11.39 -2.59
N VAL A 38 2.44 -12.36 -1.80
CA VAL A 38 2.59 -12.20 -0.36
C VAL A 38 3.98 -11.71 -0.02
N CYS A 39 4.06 -10.57 0.66
CA CYS A 39 5.27 -10.05 1.27
C CYS A 39 5.12 -10.01 2.81
N PHE A 40 6.22 -9.77 3.52
CA PHE A 40 6.16 -9.49 4.95
C PHE A 40 6.78 -8.13 5.28
N ASN A 41 6.22 -7.46 6.28
CA ASN A 41 6.74 -6.19 6.80
C ASN A 41 7.03 -6.31 8.30
N THR A 42 8.21 -5.86 8.70
CA THR A 42 8.73 -5.98 10.08
C THR A 42 8.42 -4.77 10.98
N ALA A 43 7.68 -3.79 10.48
CA ALA A 43 7.30 -2.62 11.25
C ALA A 43 6.42 -3.03 12.44
N ILE A 44 6.75 -2.48 13.61
CA ILE A 44 6.02 -2.69 14.86
C ILE A 44 4.89 -1.67 15.07
N THR A 45 4.92 -0.58 14.30
CA THR A 45 3.92 0.50 14.25
C THR A 45 3.73 0.95 12.80
N GLY A 46 2.71 1.77 12.53
CA GLY A 46 2.52 2.35 11.21
C GLY A 46 1.76 1.45 10.21
N TYR A 47 0.90 0.55 10.72
CA TYR A 47 0.17 -0.39 9.86
C TYR A 47 -0.81 0.30 8.92
N GLN A 48 -1.36 1.46 9.30
CA GLN A 48 -2.31 2.19 8.48
C GLN A 48 -1.60 2.86 7.29
N GLU A 49 -0.46 3.47 7.57
CA GLU A 49 0.44 4.10 6.60
C GLU A 49 0.95 3.05 5.61
N ILE A 50 1.33 1.86 6.10
CA ILE A 50 1.71 0.73 5.25
C ILE A 50 0.56 0.27 4.34
N LEU A 51 -0.65 0.08 4.89
CA LEU A 51 -1.81 -0.37 4.11
C LEU A 51 -2.37 0.69 3.16
N THR A 52 -1.85 1.92 3.21
CA THR A 52 -2.19 3.03 2.31
C THR A 52 -1.01 3.47 1.45
N ASP A 53 0.14 2.83 1.56
CA ASP A 53 1.29 3.06 0.70
C ASP A 53 1.03 2.42 -0.68
N PRO A 54 1.00 3.21 -1.78
CA PRO A 54 0.72 2.69 -3.11
C PRO A 54 1.70 1.61 -3.58
N SER A 55 2.88 1.53 -2.98
CA SER A 55 3.92 0.55 -3.33
C SER A 55 3.48 -0.90 -3.06
N TYR A 56 2.50 -1.12 -2.17
CA TYR A 56 1.92 -2.44 -1.90
C TYR A 56 0.76 -2.81 -2.84
N ALA A 57 0.56 -2.08 -3.94
CA ALA A 57 -0.49 -2.41 -4.90
C ALA A 57 -0.34 -3.85 -5.41
N GLY A 58 -1.41 -4.62 -5.37
CA GLY A 58 -1.38 -6.02 -5.80
C GLY A 58 -0.63 -6.97 -4.87
N GLN A 59 -0.33 -6.55 -3.64
CA GLN A 59 0.33 -7.39 -2.62
C GLN A 59 -0.57 -7.67 -1.42
N ILE A 60 -0.30 -8.79 -0.75
CA ILE A 60 -0.82 -9.13 0.57
C ILE A 60 0.29 -8.89 1.58
N VAL A 61 0.06 -8.02 2.56
CA VAL A 61 1.07 -7.66 3.57
C VAL A 61 0.91 -8.51 4.83
N ALA A 62 1.87 -9.39 5.09
CA ALA A 62 1.96 -10.11 6.36
C ALA A 62 2.76 -9.28 7.39
N PHE A 63 2.13 -8.89 8.48
CA PHE A 63 2.82 -8.16 9.55
C PHE A 63 3.50 -9.14 10.52
N THR A 64 4.78 -8.91 10.80
CA THR A 64 5.48 -9.76 11.77
C THR A 64 5.14 -9.39 13.21
N PHE A 65 4.78 -8.12 13.47
CA PHE A 65 4.33 -7.71 14.79
C PHE A 65 2.94 -8.30 15.10
N PRO A 66 2.74 -8.97 16.25
CA PRO A 66 1.52 -9.74 16.45
C PRO A 66 0.22 -8.93 16.56
N HIS A 67 0.28 -7.77 17.21
CA HIS A 67 -0.89 -6.96 17.57
C HIS A 67 -1.04 -5.77 16.62
N VAL A 68 -1.74 -5.98 15.50
CA VAL A 68 -2.04 -4.95 14.51
C VAL A 68 -3.45 -4.41 14.73
N GLY A 69 -3.63 -3.09 14.70
CA GLY A 69 -4.93 -2.44 14.97
C GLY A 69 -5.09 -1.82 16.37
N ASN A 70 -4.08 -1.94 17.24
CA ASN A 70 -4.12 -1.50 18.63
C ASN A 70 -4.39 0.01 18.83
N VAL A 71 -4.09 0.86 17.84
CA VAL A 71 -4.34 2.31 17.89
C VAL A 71 -5.52 2.76 17.01
N GLY A 72 -6.28 1.80 16.47
CA GLY A 72 -7.41 2.10 15.58
C GLY A 72 -6.93 2.71 14.27
N THR A 73 -7.72 3.62 13.71
CA THR A 73 -7.35 4.35 12.49
C THR A 73 -7.85 5.79 12.53
N ASN A 74 -7.23 6.68 11.76
CA ASN A 74 -7.65 8.07 11.60
C ASN A 74 -7.46 8.55 10.14
N SER A 75 -7.90 9.76 9.81
CA SER A 75 -7.76 10.29 8.44
C SER A 75 -6.39 10.89 8.13
N GLU A 76 -5.57 11.12 9.16
CA GLU A 76 -4.28 11.79 9.02
C GLU A 76 -3.16 10.81 8.64
N ASP A 77 -3.24 9.55 9.08
CA ASP A 77 -2.23 8.51 8.84
C ASP A 77 -2.43 7.79 7.48
N LEU A 78 -2.76 8.57 6.45
CA LEU A 78 -2.94 8.09 5.08
C LEU A 78 -1.77 8.56 4.20
N GLU A 79 -1.16 7.63 3.48
CA GLU A 79 -0.01 7.92 2.61
C GLU A 79 -0.34 8.03 1.12
N THR A 80 -1.49 7.55 0.65
CA THR A 80 -1.86 7.64 -0.77
C THR A 80 -2.49 8.97 -1.15
N LEU A 81 -2.17 9.52 -2.33
CA LEU A 81 -2.92 10.63 -2.92
C LEU A 81 -4.39 10.27 -3.20
N ASN A 82 -4.65 9.03 -3.59
CA ASN A 82 -5.99 8.55 -3.92
C ASN A 82 -6.79 8.28 -2.63
N THR A 83 -7.67 9.20 -2.27
CA THR A 83 -8.56 9.07 -1.10
C THR A 83 -9.80 8.22 -1.36
N ALA A 84 -9.99 7.70 -2.58
CA ALA A 84 -11.11 6.81 -2.86
C ALA A 84 -11.09 5.61 -1.91
N SER A 85 -12.28 5.10 -1.60
CA SER A 85 -12.45 4.05 -0.60
C SER A 85 -11.58 2.82 -0.89
N ALA A 86 -11.44 2.38 -2.14
CA ALA A 86 -10.68 1.16 -2.45
C ALA A 86 -9.16 1.35 -2.26
N SER A 87 -8.59 0.67 -1.25
CA SER A 87 -7.12 0.54 -1.15
C SER A 87 -6.59 -0.33 -2.29
N ARG A 88 -5.31 -0.14 -2.63
CA ARG A 88 -4.64 -0.89 -3.70
C ARG A 88 -3.89 -2.12 -3.19
N VAL A 89 -3.66 -2.20 -1.88
CA VAL A 89 -3.22 -3.43 -1.22
C VAL A 89 -4.31 -4.50 -1.36
N ALA A 90 -3.93 -5.70 -1.77
CA ALA A 90 -4.87 -6.78 -2.03
C ALA A 90 -5.36 -7.45 -0.74
N GLY A 91 -4.54 -7.44 0.32
CA GLY A 91 -4.95 -7.93 1.62
C GLY A 91 -3.91 -7.77 2.71
N ALA A 92 -4.25 -8.21 3.92
CA ALA A 92 -3.38 -8.14 5.08
C ALA A 92 -3.46 -9.39 5.95
N VAL A 93 -2.36 -9.76 6.60
CA VAL A 93 -2.28 -10.94 7.45
C VAL A 93 -1.69 -10.61 8.81
N PHE A 94 -2.37 -11.04 9.87
CA PHE A 94 -2.06 -10.72 11.26
C PHE A 94 -1.98 -11.99 12.12
N LYS A 95 -1.18 -11.95 13.18
CA LYS A 95 -1.08 -13.06 14.15
C LYS A 95 -2.26 -13.06 15.12
N ALA A 96 -2.47 -11.95 15.82
CA ALA A 96 -3.54 -11.82 16.80
C ALA A 96 -4.85 -11.35 16.13
N GLU A 97 -5.96 -11.56 16.83
CA GLU A 97 -7.22 -10.91 16.47
C GLU A 97 -7.14 -9.39 16.66
N ILE A 98 -7.90 -8.66 15.87
CA ILE A 98 -8.00 -7.20 15.99
C ILE A 98 -8.73 -6.88 17.30
N THR A 99 -8.08 -6.12 18.17
CA THR A 99 -8.64 -5.69 19.45
C THR A 99 -9.34 -4.34 19.33
N ASN A 100 -10.13 -3.98 20.35
CA ASN A 100 -10.58 -2.60 20.51
C ASN A 100 -9.36 -1.66 20.57
N PRO A 101 -9.42 -0.49 19.91
CA PRO A 101 -8.30 0.43 19.87
C PRO A 101 -8.17 1.21 21.18
N SER A 102 -6.93 1.60 21.52
CA SER A 102 -6.62 2.46 22.66
C SER A 102 -5.59 3.53 22.27
N ASN A 103 -6.09 4.60 21.65
CA ASN A 103 -5.29 5.76 21.29
C ASN A 103 -6.18 7.00 21.17
N TYR A 104 -5.71 8.16 21.63
CA TYR A 104 -6.48 9.41 21.56
C TYR A 104 -6.77 9.88 20.13
N ARG A 105 -5.97 9.47 19.14
CA ARG A 105 -6.18 9.74 17.71
C ARG A 105 -7.12 8.74 17.05
N SER A 106 -7.53 7.66 17.72
CA SER A 106 -8.37 6.64 17.12
C SER A 106 -9.76 7.20 16.78
N ALA A 107 -10.08 7.30 15.50
CA ALA A 107 -11.39 7.75 15.01
C ALA A 107 -12.29 6.59 14.54
N SER A 108 -11.73 5.43 14.23
CA SER A 108 -12.49 4.25 13.79
C SER A 108 -11.82 2.95 14.22
N HIS A 109 -12.64 1.91 14.40
CA HIS A 109 -12.14 0.56 14.67
C HIS A 109 -11.46 0.00 13.41
N PHE A 110 -10.29 -0.65 13.59
CA PHE A 110 -9.46 -1.07 12.46
C PHE A 110 -10.17 -2.05 11.51
N ASN A 111 -10.96 -2.99 12.03
CA ASN A 111 -11.74 -3.92 11.21
C ASN A 111 -12.77 -3.20 10.31
N ASP A 112 -13.40 -2.14 10.80
CA ASP A 112 -14.39 -1.39 10.04
C ASP A 112 -13.73 -0.50 8.98
N TRP A 113 -12.53 0.00 9.29
CA TRP A 113 -11.69 0.69 8.31
C TRP A 113 -11.20 -0.24 7.19
N LEU A 114 -10.83 -1.49 7.50
CA LEU A 114 -10.49 -2.48 6.48
C LEU A 114 -11.68 -2.77 5.55
N LYS A 115 -12.90 -2.92 6.12
CA LYS A 115 -14.14 -3.11 5.34
C LYS A 115 -14.44 -1.91 4.46
N SER A 116 -14.41 -0.70 5.01
CA SER A 116 -14.68 0.53 4.25
C SER A 116 -13.68 0.74 3.11
N ARG A 117 -12.50 0.13 3.23
CA ARG A 117 -11.46 0.15 2.19
C ARG A 117 -11.41 -1.04 1.25
N ASN A 118 -12.36 -1.96 1.39
CA ASN A 118 -12.39 -3.21 0.63
C ASN A 118 -11.10 -4.05 0.77
N ILE A 119 -10.45 -4.01 1.93
CA ILE A 119 -9.24 -4.80 2.22
C ILE A 119 -9.66 -6.11 2.88
N ILE A 120 -9.31 -7.23 2.25
CA ILE A 120 -9.49 -8.57 2.83
C ILE A 120 -8.35 -8.83 3.80
N ALA A 121 -8.67 -9.24 5.03
CA ALA A 121 -7.66 -9.56 6.03
C ALA A 121 -7.89 -10.93 6.68
N MET A 122 -6.79 -11.53 7.15
CA MET A 122 -6.78 -12.80 7.87
C MET A 122 -6.01 -12.65 9.18
N THR A 123 -6.56 -13.21 10.27
CA THR A 123 -6.00 -13.19 11.62
C THR A 123 -5.86 -14.61 12.16
N GLY A 124 -5.12 -14.79 13.25
CA GLY A 124 -5.05 -16.06 13.98
C GLY A 124 -4.05 -17.08 13.41
N ILE A 125 -3.22 -16.69 12.44
CA ILE A 125 -2.24 -17.59 11.83
C ILE A 125 -0.84 -17.41 12.40
N ASP A 126 0.06 -18.38 12.20
CA ASP A 126 1.46 -18.19 12.52
C ASP A 126 2.18 -17.33 11.47
N THR A 127 2.16 -16.00 11.67
CA THR A 127 2.87 -15.07 10.78
C THR A 127 4.38 -15.24 10.81
N ARG A 128 4.97 -15.84 11.87
CA ARG A 128 6.40 -16.16 11.89
C ARG A 128 6.71 -17.33 10.96
N ALA A 129 5.88 -18.37 10.96
CA ALA A 129 6.02 -19.48 10.01
C ALA A 129 5.87 -18.98 8.56
N LEU A 130 4.87 -18.13 8.29
CA LEU A 130 4.70 -17.50 6.97
C LEU A 130 5.92 -16.64 6.57
N THR A 131 6.45 -15.85 7.49
CA THR A 131 7.66 -15.05 7.25
C THR A 131 8.87 -15.92 6.94
N ALA A 132 9.08 -17.00 7.69
CA ALA A 132 10.17 -17.94 7.45
C ALA A 132 10.05 -18.60 6.07
N LEU A 133 8.83 -19.00 5.69
CA LEU A 133 8.53 -19.57 4.39
C LEU A 133 8.87 -18.60 3.25
N ILE A 134 8.43 -17.34 3.33
CA ILE A 134 8.72 -16.31 2.32
C ILE A 134 10.22 -16.04 2.24
N ARG A 135 10.92 -15.98 3.38
CA ARG A 135 12.38 -15.78 3.40
C ARG A 135 13.14 -16.92 2.73
N GLU A 136 12.69 -18.16 2.90
CA GLU A 136 13.39 -19.35 2.41
C GLU A 136 13.05 -19.68 0.95
N LYS A 137 11.81 -19.47 0.53
CA LYS A 137 11.34 -19.80 -0.83
C LYS A 137 11.21 -18.59 -1.76
N GLY A 138 11.38 -17.37 -1.25
CA GLY A 138 11.08 -16.14 -1.96
C GLY A 138 9.61 -15.74 -1.86
N LEU A 139 9.26 -14.65 -2.55
CA LEU A 139 7.89 -14.13 -2.62
C LEU A 139 6.96 -15.19 -3.22
N ALA A 140 5.77 -15.31 -2.63
CA ALA A 140 4.82 -16.36 -2.99
C ALA A 140 3.54 -15.74 -3.57
N ASN A 141 3.21 -16.14 -4.79
CA ASN A 141 1.87 -15.93 -5.34
C ASN A 141 0.85 -16.62 -4.43
N ALA A 142 -0.22 -15.91 -4.08
CA ALA A 142 -1.25 -16.44 -3.21
C ALA A 142 -2.64 -15.90 -3.54
N VAL A 143 -3.62 -16.58 -2.96
CA VAL A 143 -5.01 -16.14 -2.91
C VAL A 143 -5.40 -15.98 -1.45
N ILE A 144 -5.86 -14.78 -1.08
CA ILE A 144 -6.53 -14.54 0.21
C ILE A 144 -8.04 -14.56 -0.02
N ALA A 145 -8.76 -15.31 0.82
CA ALA A 145 -10.20 -15.43 0.77
C ALA A 145 -10.80 -15.20 2.16
N HIS A 146 -11.92 -14.49 2.23
CA HIS A 146 -12.71 -14.27 3.44
C HIS A 146 -14.18 -14.51 3.13
N ASP A 147 -14.74 -15.50 3.80
CA ASP A 147 -16.16 -15.88 3.76
C ASP A 147 -16.63 -16.05 5.22
N PRO A 148 -17.54 -15.20 5.74
CA PRO A 148 -18.01 -15.27 7.12
C PRO A 148 -18.72 -16.58 7.46
N GLU A 149 -19.32 -17.22 6.46
CA GLU A 149 -19.95 -18.53 6.58
C GLU A 149 -18.92 -19.66 6.47
N GLY A 150 -17.67 -19.38 6.08
CA GLY A 150 -16.57 -20.33 5.95
C GLY A 150 -16.78 -21.33 4.81
N ASN A 151 -17.36 -20.88 3.69
CA ASN A 151 -17.59 -21.70 2.51
C ASN A 151 -16.49 -21.46 1.47
N PHE A 152 -15.60 -22.43 1.28
CA PHE A 152 -14.47 -22.29 0.36
C PHE A 152 -14.39 -23.45 -0.63
N ASP A 153 -14.27 -23.12 -1.92
CA ASP A 153 -13.81 -24.06 -2.94
C ASP A 153 -12.27 -24.06 -2.98
N ILE A 154 -11.67 -24.89 -2.12
CA ILE A 154 -10.21 -24.96 -1.97
C ILE A 154 -9.55 -25.38 -3.30
N ALA A 155 -10.19 -26.23 -4.10
CA ALA A 155 -9.63 -26.66 -5.38
C ALA A 155 -9.55 -25.50 -6.38
N ALA A 156 -10.62 -24.70 -6.47
CA ALA A 156 -10.63 -23.48 -7.29
C ALA A 156 -9.60 -22.45 -6.79
N LEU A 157 -9.46 -22.26 -5.47
CA LEU A 157 -8.48 -21.33 -4.91
C LEU A 157 -7.04 -21.76 -5.22
N LYS A 158 -6.72 -23.06 -5.13
CA LYS A 158 -5.40 -23.60 -5.51
C LYS A 158 -5.11 -23.40 -7.00
N ALA A 159 -6.08 -23.70 -7.87
CA ALA A 159 -5.93 -23.47 -9.30
C ALA A 159 -5.66 -21.99 -9.60
N ARG A 160 -6.40 -21.09 -8.94
CA ARG A 160 -6.23 -19.64 -9.09
C ARG A 160 -4.86 -19.16 -8.60
N ALA A 161 -4.36 -19.66 -7.47
CA ALA A 161 -3.03 -19.32 -6.96
C ALA A 161 -1.91 -19.77 -7.91
N ALA A 162 -2.03 -20.98 -8.48
CA ALA A 162 -1.04 -21.56 -9.38
C ALA A 162 -1.01 -20.91 -10.78
N GLN A 163 -2.14 -20.35 -11.25
CA GLN A 163 -2.25 -19.73 -12.58
C GLN A 163 -1.79 -18.28 -12.64
N TRP A 164 -1.62 -17.61 -11.49
CA TRP A 164 -1.28 -16.20 -11.48
C TRP A 164 0.20 -15.98 -11.82
N ALA A 165 0.46 -15.09 -12.79
CA ALA A 165 1.79 -14.87 -13.35
C ALA A 165 2.73 -14.07 -12.43
N GLY A 166 2.24 -13.55 -11.30
CA GLY A 166 3.02 -12.71 -10.39
C GLY A 166 3.03 -11.23 -10.79
N LEU A 167 3.91 -10.47 -10.14
CA LEU A 167 4.12 -9.03 -10.39
C LEU A 167 5.35 -8.74 -11.27
N GLU A 168 6.18 -9.74 -11.54
CA GLU A 168 7.39 -9.58 -12.36
C GLU A 168 7.01 -9.16 -13.79
N GLY A 169 7.65 -8.08 -14.28
CA GLY A 169 7.32 -7.50 -15.58
C GLY A 169 5.97 -6.75 -15.65
N ALA A 170 5.27 -6.54 -14.54
CA ALA A 170 4.02 -5.77 -14.52
C ALA A 170 4.27 -4.28 -14.21
N ASP A 171 3.78 -3.40 -15.09
CA ASP A 171 3.62 -1.98 -14.77
C ASP A 171 2.37 -1.78 -13.92
N LEU A 172 2.59 -1.59 -12.61
CA LEU A 172 1.54 -1.24 -11.66
C LEU A 172 1.46 0.26 -11.38
N ALA A 173 2.49 1.02 -11.74
CA ALA A 173 2.56 2.46 -11.50
C ALA A 173 1.44 3.20 -12.23
N ILE A 174 1.11 2.76 -13.45
CA ILE A 174 0.00 3.31 -14.23
C ILE A 174 -1.37 3.12 -13.54
N GLY A 175 -1.50 2.08 -12.72
CA GLY A 175 -2.73 1.81 -11.98
C GLY A 175 -2.94 2.70 -10.76
N VAL A 176 -1.86 3.30 -10.23
CA VAL A 176 -1.86 4.08 -8.98
C VAL A 176 -1.52 5.56 -9.16
N THR A 177 -1.01 5.95 -10.33
CA THR A 177 -0.72 7.34 -10.68
C THR A 177 -1.98 8.22 -10.66
N SER A 178 -1.80 9.51 -10.39
CA SER A 178 -2.83 10.53 -10.53
C SER A 178 -3.29 10.68 -12.00
N GLY A 179 -4.60 10.83 -12.19
CA GLY A 179 -5.18 10.99 -13.53
C GLY A 179 -5.01 12.39 -14.12
N GLN A 180 -4.70 13.39 -13.31
CA GLN A 180 -4.54 14.80 -13.72
C GLN A 180 -3.45 15.48 -12.88
N MET A 181 -2.87 16.55 -13.43
CA MET A 181 -1.96 17.42 -12.69
C MET A 181 -2.63 17.97 -11.42
N SER A 182 -1.88 18.04 -10.34
CA SER A 182 -2.31 18.71 -9.10
C SER A 182 -1.18 19.54 -8.49
N GLN A 183 -1.55 20.48 -7.61
CA GLN A 183 -0.59 21.19 -6.77
C GLN A 183 -0.66 20.62 -5.35
N TRP A 184 0.47 20.60 -4.64
CA TRP A 184 0.52 20.20 -3.24
C TRP A 184 0.99 21.36 -2.36
N ASN A 185 0.31 21.54 -1.23
CA ASN A 185 0.59 22.62 -0.28
C ASN A 185 0.69 22.17 1.18
N GLU A 186 0.22 20.97 1.51
CA GLU A 186 0.18 20.47 2.89
C GLU A 186 1.61 20.18 3.41
N THR A 187 1.94 20.61 4.62
CA THR A 187 3.28 20.44 5.26
C THR A 187 3.28 19.27 6.26
N PRO A 188 4.43 18.90 6.87
CA PRO A 188 4.48 17.76 7.80
C PRO A 188 3.57 17.97 9.01
N TRP A 189 3.03 16.86 9.52
CA TRP A 189 2.15 16.88 10.69
C TRP A 189 2.89 17.35 11.95
N ALA A 190 2.26 18.20 12.74
CA ALA A 190 2.75 18.64 14.04
C ALA A 190 1.80 18.20 15.16
N TRP A 191 2.38 17.81 16.29
CA TRP A 191 1.64 17.30 17.44
C TRP A 191 0.69 18.35 18.00
N ASN A 192 -0.58 17.98 18.19
CA ASN A 192 -1.70 18.87 18.59
C ASN A 192 -2.05 20.00 17.62
N GLU A 193 -1.40 20.07 16.45
CA GLU A 193 -1.66 21.11 15.45
C GLU A 193 -2.24 20.53 14.16
N GLY A 194 -1.87 19.29 13.81
CA GLY A 194 -2.29 18.67 12.56
C GLY A 194 -1.33 18.99 11.42
N TYR A 195 -1.84 18.88 10.19
CA TYR A 195 -1.12 19.33 9.01
C TYR A 195 -1.23 20.84 8.82
N GLY A 196 -0.15 21.47 8.37
CA GLY A 196 -0.14 22.89 8.01
C GLY A 196 -0.16 23.11 6.50
N GLU A 197 -0.02 24.37 6.10
CA GLU A 197 0.15 24.79 4.71
C GLU A 197 1.50 25.47 4.50
N ARG A 198 2.11 25.25 3.33
CA ARG A 198 3.35 25.90 2.93
C ARG A 198 3.14 27.41 2.86
N LYS A 199 4.10 28.17 3.40
CA LYS A 199 4.05 29.63 3.48
C LYS A 199 4.96 30.32 2.45
N ASP A 200 6.06 29.66 2.08
CA ASP A 200 7.09 30.19 1.19
C ASP A 200 7.17 29.37 -0.10
N GLU A 201 7.64 29.97 -1.18
CA GLU A 201 7.89 29.29 -2.47
C GLU A 201 9.34 29.54 -2.89
N THR A 202 10.27 28.93 -2.16
CA THR A 202 11.72 29.17 -2.33
C THR A 202 12.30 28.45 -3.55
N PHE A 203 11.69 27.33 -3.94
CA PHE A 203 12.03 26.56 -5.13
C PHE A 203 10.81 25.79 -5.65
N HIS A 204 10.84 25.38 -6.91
CA HIS A 204 9.78 24.60 -7.56
C HIS A 204 10.24 23.20 -7.93
N ILE A 205 9.56 22.20 -7.37
CA ILE A 205 9.70 20.80 -7.73
C ILE A 205 8.52 20.34 -8.58
N VAL A 206 8.83 19.71 -9.71
CA VAL A 206 7.85 18.90 -10.45
C VAL A 206 8.05 17.43 -10.07
N ALA A 207 7.02 16.80 -9.50
CA ALA A 207 7.04 15.40 -9.09
C ALA A 207 6.29 14.54 -10.12
N LEU A 208 6.94 13.52 -10.65
CA LEU A 208 6.28 12.45 -11.42
C LEU A 208 5.70 11.44 -10.44
N ASP A 209 4.39 11.26 -10.50
CA ASP A 209 3.63 10.40 -9.60
C ASP A 209 3.53 8.97 -10.15
N TYR A 210 4.40 8.09 -9.65
CA TYR A 210 4.32 6.65 -9.90
C TYR A 210 3.54 5.89 -8.81
N GLY A 211 2.79 6.58 -7.95
CA GLY A 211 2.27 6.07 -6.69
C GLY A 211 2.84 6.80 -5.49
N ILE A 212 2.96 8.13 -5.58
CA ILE A 212 3.67 8.95 -4.60
C ILE A 212 2.99 8.92 -3.24
N LYS A 213 3.84 8.81 -2.21
CA LYS A 213 3.44 8.98 -0.82
C LYS A 213 3.26 10.45 -0.46
N ARG A 214 2.15 10.77 0.21
CA ARG A 214 1.85 12.11 0.73
C ARG A 214 2.97 12.67 1.58
N ASN A 215 3.60 11.85 2.42
CA ASN A 215 4.63 12.37 3.31
C ASN A 215 5.87 12.87 2.58
N ILE A 216 6.18 12.35 1.39
CA ILE A 216 7.25 12.90 0.56
C ILE A 216 6.92 14.33 0.14
N LEU A 217 5.69 14.55 -0.35
CA LEU A 217 5.21 15.87 -0.73
C LEU A 217 5.17 16.83 0.46
N ARG A 218 4.72 16.36 1.63
CA ARG A 218 4.71 17.13 2.88
C ARG A 218 6.10 17.59 3.27
N LEU A 219 7.10 16.70 3.23
CA LEU A 219 8.47 17.04 3.59
C LEU A 219 9.06 18.11 2.65
N VAL A 220 8.82 17.98 1.34
CA VAL A 220 9.28 19.00 0.37
C VAL A 220 8.56 20.33 0.57
N ALA A 221 7.24 20.31 0.80
CA ALA A 221 6.47 21.52 1.10
C ALA A 221 6.95 22.20 2.40
N GLY A 222 7.27 21.42 3.44
CA GLY A 222 7.81 21.91 4.70
C GLY A 222 9.18 22.59 4.59
N LEU A 223 9.93 22.32 3.51
CA LEU A 223 11.19 22.99 3.17
C LEU A 223 10.99 24.26 2.32
N GLY A 224 9.74 24.65 2.04
CA GLY A 224 9.41 25.80 1.18
C GLY A 224 9.28 25.46 -0.31
N GLY A 225 9.26 24.17 -0.66
CA GLY A 225 9.13 23.73 -2.06
C GLY A 225 7.71 23.86 -2.59
N ARG A 226 7.52 24.62 -3.66
CA ARG A 226 6.31 24.53 -4.49
C ARG A 226 6.32 23.20 -5.22
N LEU A 227 5.19 22.49 -5.22
CA LEU A 227 5.08 21.14 -5.79
C LEU A 227 4.00 21.08 -6.85
N THR A 228 4.39 20.73 -8.07
CA THR A 228 3.48 20.34 -9.14
C THR A 228 3.60 18.84 -9.35
N VAL A 229 2.52 18.12 -9.10
CA VAL A 229 2.46 16.67 -9.27
C VAL A 229 1.88 16.37 -10.64
N LEU A 230 2.59 15.61 -11.46
CA LEU A 230 2.20 15.19 -12.79
C LEU A 230 1.98 13.67 -12.84
N PRO A 231 1.07 13.20 -13.71
CA PRO A 231 0.90 11.77 -13.97
C PRO A 231 2.21 11.08 -14.39
N ALA A 232 2.28 9.77 -14.16
CA ALA A 232 3.40 8.91 -14.50
C ALA A 232 3.82 9.02 -15.99
N THR A 233 2.85 9.27 -16.86
CA THR A 233 3.02 9.33 -18.32
C THR A 233 3.38 10.71 -18.85
N ALA A 234 3.56 11.72 -17.97
CA ALA A 234 3.93 13.06 -18.42
C ALA A 234 5.26 13.04 -19.17
N THR A 235 5.30 13.78 -20.28
CA THR A 235 6.47 13.89 -21.16
C THR A 235 7.50 14.87 -20.59
N ALA A 236 8.74 14.79 -21.08
CA ALA A 236 9.79 15.73 -20.69
C ALA A 236 9.39 17.19 -21.00
N ASP A 237 8.73 17.44 -22.12
CA ASP A 237 8.30 18.79 -22.51
C ASP A 237 7.24 19.33 -21.56
N GLU A 238 6.26 18.51 -21.16
CA GLU A 238 5.26 18.88 -20.15
C GLU A 238 5.91 19.18 -18.80
N VAL A 239 6.85 18.34 -18.37
CA VAL A 239 7.62 18.55 -17.13
C VAL A 239 8.40 19.87 -17.18
N LEU A 240 9.11 20.14 -18.28
CA LEU A 240 9.97 21.32 -18.40
C LEU A 240 9.19 22.61 -18.67
N ALA A 241 7.98 22.53 -19.24
CA ALA A 241 7.09 23.69 -19.43
C ALA A 241 6.74 24.39 -18.11
N HIS A 242 6.78 23.64 -17.01
CA HIS A 242 6.58 24.14 -15.66
C HIS A 242 7.79 24.90 -15.08
N LYS A 243 8.94 24.91 -15.76
CA LYS A 243 10.20 25.55 -15.35
C LYS A 243 10.64 25.16 -13.91
N PRO A 244 10.77 23.85 -13.62
CA PRO A 244 11.18 23.39 -12.29
C PRO A 244 12.63 23.76 -11.97
N ASP A 245 12.89 24.02 -10.69
CA ASP A 245 14.25 24.05 -10.12
C ASP A 245 14.78 22.62 -9.87
N GLY A 246 13.88 21.63 -9.78
CA GLY A 246 14.22 20.21 -9.68
C GLY A 246 13.05 19.30 -10.08
N VAL A 247 13.38 18.10 -10.55
CA VAL A 247 12.39 17.06 -10.86
C VAL A 247 12.53 15.91 -9.88
N PHE A 248 11.40 15.47 -9.33
CA PHE A 248 11.33 14.38 -8.38
C PHE A 248 10.65 13.15 -9.01
N LEU A 249 11.26 11.98 -8.86
CA LEU A 249 10.74 10.70 -9.32
C LEU A 249 10.27 9.90 -8.09
N SER A 250 8.96 9.65 -7.98
CA SER A 250 8.39 9.11 -6.76
C SER A 250 8.60 7.62 -6.56
N ASN A 251 8.24 7.14 -5.36
CA ASN A 251 8.00 5.73 -5.13
C ASN A 251 6.80 5.23 -5.97
N GLY A 252 6.67 3.92 -6.09
CA GLY A 252 5.58 3.27 -6.80
C GLY A 252 5.66 1.74 -6.73
N PRO A 253 4.58 1.04 -7.10
CA PRO A 253 4.55 -0.42 -7.17
C PRO A 253 5.09 -0.95 -8.52
N GLY A 254 5.30 -2.27 -8.58
CA GLY A 254 5.62 -2.98 -9.80
C GLY A 254 7.12 -2.96 -10.16
N ASP A 255 7.42 -3.38 -11.38
CA ASP A 255 8.78 -3.53 -11.87
C ASP A 255 9.28 -2.23 -12.54
N PRO A 256 10.38 -1.60 -12.06
CA PRO A 256 10.96 -0.43 -12.70
C PRO A 256 11.32 -0.64 -14.19
N ALA A 257 11.66 -1.85 -14.61
CA ALA A 257 11.95 -2.14 -16.02
C ALA A 257 10.68 -2.05 -16.89
N ALA A 258 9.54 -2.54 -16.38
CA ALA A 258 8.25 -2.45 -17.06
C ALA A 258 7.79 -1.00 -17.16
N THR A 259 7.72 -0.29 -16.02
CA THR A 259 7.37 1.15 -15.96
C THR A 259 8.31 2.00 -16.82
N GLY A 260 9.61 1.72 -16.72
CA GLY A 260 10.66 2.42 -17.45
C GLY A 260 10.51 2.31 -18.96
N SER A 261 10.37 1.09 -19.46
CA SER A 261 10.26 0.81 -20.89
C SER A 261 8.95 1.29 -21.50
N ALA A 262 7.87 1.38 -20.71
CA ALA A 262 6.57 1.83 -21.18
C ALA A 262 6.50 3.34 -21.44
N TYR A 263 7.06 4.17 -20.55
CA TYR A 263 7.01 5.64 -20.69
C TYR A 263 8.09 6.40 -19.90
N ALA A 264 8.49 5.93 -18.71
CA ALA A 264 9.25 6.78 -17.79
C ALA A 264 10.69 7.08 -18.27
N ILE A 265 11.37 6.12 -18.92
CA ILE A 265 12.78 6.29 -19.33
C ILE A 265 12.93 7.43 -20.37
N GLU A 266 11.98 7.57 -21.30
CA GLU A 266 12.04 8.63 -22.31
C GLU A 266 11.91 10.01 -21.67
N THR A 267 10.93 10.19 -20.79
CA THR A 267 10.76 11.42 -20.01
C THR A 267 12.00 11.74 -19.18
N ILE A 268 12.52 10.76 -18.42
CA ILE A 268 13.71 10.95 -17.56
C ILE A 268 14.92 11.35 -18.40
N ARG A 269 15.16 10.71 -19.55
CA ARG A 269 16.25 11.10 -20.47
C ARG A 269 16.09 12.53 -20.98
N GLY A 270 14.86 12.96 -21.28
CA GLY A 270 14.58 14.33 -21.69
C GLY A 270 14.89 15.35 -20.60
N VAL A 271 14.47 15.08 -19.36
CA VAL A 271 14.77 15.91 -18.19
C VAL A 271 16.27 15.97 -17.91
N LEU A 272 16.98 14.84 -17.94
CA LEU A 272 18.43 14.81 -17.70
C LEU A 272 19.22 15.65 -18.72
N LYS A 273 18.74 15.71 -19.98
CA LYS A 273 19.37 16.54 -21.03
C LYS A 273 19.21 18.04 -20.79
N SER A 274 18.19 18.48 -20.04
CA SER A 274 18.00 19.92 -19.76
C SER A 274 18.96 20.45 -18.69
N GLY A 275 19.58 19.56 -17.91
CA GLY A 275 20.46 19.92 -16.79
C GLY A 275 19.73 20.26 -15.49
N VAL A 276 18.39 20.13 -15.45
CA VAL A 276 17.63 20.28 -14.21
C VAL A 276 17.98 19.13 -13.24
N PRO A 277 18.25 19.41 -11.96
CA PRO A 277 18.50 18.38 -10.95
C PRO A 277 17.37 17.35 -10.86
N VAL A 278 17.73 16.07 -10.77
CA VAL A 278 16.77 14.96 -10.63
C VAL A 278 17.03 14.22 -9.33
N PHE A 279 15.97 13.89 -8.59
CA PHE A 279 16.03 13.09 -7.37
C PHE A 279 14.97 11.99 -7.40
N GLY A 280 15.37 10.73 -7.25
CA GLY A 280 14.49 9.56 -7.24
C GLY A 280 14.42 8.85 -5.89
N ILE A 281 13.26 8.30 -5.54
CA ILE A 281 13.04 7.47 -4.35
C ILE A 281 12.34 6.16 -4.74
N CYS A 282 12.91 5.03 -4.31
CA CYS A 282 12.34 3.69 -4.46
C CYS A 282 12.19 3.22 -5.91
N LEU A 283 11.09 3.55 -6.58
CA LEU A 283 10.88 3.19 -8.00
C LEU A 283 11.60 4.19 -8.92
N GLY A 284 11.57 5.48 -8.55
CA GLY A 284 12.17 6.59 -9.29
C GLY A 284 13.68 6.69 -9.20
#